data_AF-A0A0R2KD33-F1
#
_entry.id   AF-A0A0R2KD33-F1
#
_cell.length_a   1.000
_cell.length_b   1.000
_cell.length_c   1.000
_cell.angle_alpha   90.00
_cell.angle_beta   90.00
_cell.angle_gamma   90.00
#
_symmetry.space_group_name_H-M   'P 1'
#
loop_
_entity.id
_entity.type
_entity.pdbx_description
1 polymer ?
#
loop_
_entity_poly.entity_id
_entity_poly.type
_entity_poly.pdbx_seq_one_letter_code
_entity_poly.pdbx_strand_id
1 'polypeptide(L)' 'MGYLKGRSAVIIHEKHANLKYNYGNRSFWARGYYVSTVGLNQKTIQKYIREQESEDRLSDSISKREYIDPFKQSKQK' A
#
# COMPACT_ATOMS: atom_id res chain seq x y z
N MET A 1 1.69 15.08 -5.47
CA MET A 1 2.12 13.65 -5.43
C MET A 1 1.13 12.64 -6.02
N GLY A 2 -0.13 13.01 -6.30
CA GLY A 2 -1.12 12.06 -6.82
C GLY A 2 -0.75 11.39 -8.15
N TYR A 3 -0.23 12.16 -9.12
CA TYR A 3 0.18 11.60 -10.43
C TYR A 3 1.30 10.56 -10.31
N LEU A 4 2.37 10.88 -9.57
CA LEU A 4 3.51 9.97 -9.39
C LEU A 4 3.11 8.70 -8.65
N LYS A 5 2.35 8.83 -7.55
CA LYS A 5 1.85 7.69 -6.78
C LYS A 5 0.87 6.85 -7.60
N GLY A 6 -0.02 7.48 -8.37
CA GLY A 6 -1.01 6.81 -9.21
C GLY A 6 -0.40 6.05 -10.39
N ARG A 7 0.46 6.71 -11.19
CA ARG A 7 1.10 6.08 -12.36
C ARG A 7 2.04 4.94 -11.95
N SER A 8 2.82 5.11 -10.89
CA SER A 8 3.67 4.03 -10.36
C SER A 8 2.84 2.85 -9.86
N ALA A 9 1.75 3.10 -9.14
CA ALA A 9 0.86 2.03 -8.68
C ALA A 9 0.30 1.20 -9.84
N VAL A 10 -0.13 1.84 -10.94
CA VAL A 10 -0.61 1.11 -12.13
C VAL A 10 0.48 0.20 -12.71
N ILE A 11 1.68 0.74 -12.95
CA ILE A 11 2.80 -0.01 -13.53
C ILE A 11 3.20 -1.20 -12.64
N ILE A 12 3.21 -1.02 -11.32
CA ILE A 12 3.57 -2.08 -10.38
C ILE A 12 2.53 -3.21 -10.41
N HIS A 13 1.24 -2.88 -10.43
CA HIS A 13 0.18 -3.89 -10.52
C HIS A 13 0.18 -4.62 -11.86
N GLU A 14 0.51 -3.95 -12.97
CA GLU A 14 0.64 -4.57 -14.29
C GLU A 14 1.83 -5.54 -14.35
N LYS A 15 2.98 -5.15 -13.80
CA LYS A 15 4.19 -5.99 -13.79
C LYS A 15 4.13 -7.16 -12.80
N HIS A 16 3.38 -6.99 -11.71
CA HIS A 16 3.34 -7.94 -10.60
C HIS A 16 1.89 -8.31 -10.26
N ALA A 17 1.24 -9.05 -11.15
CA ALA A 17 -0.15 -9.49 -11.04
C ALA A 17 -0.49 -10.18 -9.70
N ASN A 18 0.47 -10.87 -9.07
CA ASN A 18 0.29 -11.54 -7.78
C ASN A 18 0.09 -10.56 -6.61
N LEU A 19 0.59 -9.32 -6.70
CA LEU A 19 0.39 -8.30 -5.65
C LEU A 19 -1.08 -7.84 -5.60
N LYS A 20 -1.84 -7.96 -6.69
CA LYS A 20 -3.26 -7.64 -6.74
C LYS A 20 -4.10 -8.43 -5.72
N TYR A 21 -3.63 -9.61 -5.32
CA TYR A 21 -4.34 -10.53 -4.44
C TYR A 21 -3.95 -10.36 -2.96
N ASN A 22 -2.72 -9.91 -2.67
CA ASN A 22 -2.25 -9.72 -1.30
C ASN A 22 -2.68 -8.37 -0.69
N TYR A 23 -2.91 -7.35 -1.53
CA TYR A 23 -3.35 -6.02 -1.10
C TYR A 23 -4.81 -5.81 -1.51
N GLY A 24 -5.73 -6.37 -0.70
CA GLY A 24 -7.17 -6.48 -0.99
C GLY A 24 -7.87 -5.18 -1.40
N ASN A 25 -7.29 -4.01 -1.12
CA ASN A 25 -7.82 -2.69 -1.46
C ASN A 25 -7.20 -2.03 -2.71
N ARG A 26 -6.42 -2.74 -3.54
CA ARG A 26 -5.74 -2.23 -4.77
C ARG A 26 -4.95 -0.92 -4.56
N SER A 27 -4.68 -0.52 -3.32
CA SER A 27 -3.91 0.66 -2.98
C SER A 27 -2.49 0.24 -2.68
N PHE A 28 -1.54 0.68 -3.52
CA PHE A 28 -0.13 0.33 -3.34
C PHE A 28 0.59 1.29 -2.38
N TRP A 29 0.16 2.55 -2.34
CA TRP A 29 0.77 3.59 -1.51
C TRP A 29 -0.17 4.01 -0.39
N ALA A 30 0.39 4.38 0.77
CA ALA A 30 -0.34 5.04 1.84
C ALA A 30 -0.97 6.35 1.34
N ARG A 31 -2.04 6.85 1.97
CA ARG A 31 -2.70 8.10 1.53
C ARG A 31 -1.77 9.32 1.68
N GLY A 32 -1.07 9.42 2.80
CA GLY A 32 -0.17 10.52 3.12
C GLY A 32 1.09 10.60 2.26
N TYR A 33 1.77 11.73 2.31
CA TYR A 33 3.14 11.89 1.80
C TYR A 33 3.85 13.01 2.58
N TYR A 34 5.17 12.89 2.73
CA TYR A 34 6.01 13.89 3.40
C TYR A 34 6.91 14.61 2.37
N VAL A 35 7.03 15.93 2.48
CA VAL A 35 7.90 16.77 1.63
C VAL A 35 8.61 17.79 2.53
N SER A 36 9.90 17.99 2.31
CA SER A 36 10.70 19.06 2.93
C SER A 36 11.37 19.89 1.84
N THR A 37 11.37 21.22 2.00
CA THR A 37 11.96 22.17 1.04
C THR A 37 13.44 22.47 1.32
N VAL A 38 13.89 22.25 2.56
CA VAL A 38 15.27 22.53 3.01
C VAL A 38 15.71 21.46 4.00
N GLY A 39 16.72 20.67 3.63
CA GLY A 39 17.36 19.66 4.48
C GLY A 39 16.47 18.46 4.86
N LEU A 40 17.07 17.26 4.86
CA LEU A 40 16.43 16.05 5.34
C LEU A 40 16.66 15.93 6.86
N ASN A 41 15.59 16.03 7.66
CA ASN A 41 15.64 15.70 9.08
C ASN A 41 15.18 14.24 9.27
N GLN A 42 16.15 13.34 9.46
CA GLN A 42 15.92 11.91 9.64
C GLN A 42 14.94 11.61 10.78
N LYS A 43 14.98 12.37 11.89
CA LYS A 43 14.07 12.19 13.03
C LYS A 43 12.63 12.45 12.64
N THR A 44 12.38 13.48 11.81
CA THR A 44 11.03 13.83 11.34
C THR A 44 10.49 12.77 10.39
N ILE A 45 11.31 12.26 9.47
CA ILE A 45 10.90 11.19 8.54
C ILE A 45 10.58 9.91 9.32
N GLN A 46 11.41 9.54 10.30
CA GLN A 46 11.17 8.38 11.13
C GLN A 46 9.88 8.49 11.94
N LYS A 47 9.61 9.68 12.50
CA LYS A 47 8.36 9.97 13.20
C LYS A 47 7.16 9.82 12.26
N TYR A 48 7.22 10.43 11.06
CA TYR A 48 6.17 10.35 10.06
C TYR A 48 5.87 8.91 9.63
N ILE A 49 6.89 8.08 9.39
CA ILE A 49 6.69 6.66 9.04
C ILE A 49 6.00 5.91 10.17
N ARG A 50 6.42 6.11 11.43
CA ARG A 50 5.84 5.42 12.58
C ARG A 50 4.36 5.77 12.78
N GLU A 51 4.03 7.05 12.64
CA GLU A 51 2.65 7.53 12.76
C GLU A 51 1.77 6.95 11.64
N GLN A 52 2.25 7.00 10.38
CA GLN A 52 1.58 6.39 9.23
C GLN A 52 1.36 4.89 9.40
N GLU A 53 2.36 4.13 9.84
CA GLU A 53 2.21 2.69 10.07
C GLU A 53 1.15 2.37 11.13
N SER A 54 1.02 3.21 12.16
CA SER A 54 0.01 3.03 13.20
C SER A 54 -1.40 3.28 12.67
N GLU A 55 -1.58 4.32 11.85
CA GLU A 55 -2.84 4.66 11.19
C GLU A 55 -3.25 3.60 10.16
N ASP A 56 -2.29 3.14 9.34
CA ASP A 56 -2.53 2.13 8.32
C ASP A 56 -2.91 0.78 8.95
N ARG A 57 -2.29 0.38 10.06
CA ARG A 57 -2.70 -0.85 10.80
C ARG A 57 -4.15 -0.80 11.27
N LEU A 58 -4.60 0.36 11.75
CA LEU A 58 -5.98 0.56 12.18
C LEU A 58 -6.91 0.51 10.96
N SER A 59 -6.58 1.21 9.87
CA SER A 59 -7.36 1.24 8.63
C SER A 59 -7.45 -0.14 7.95
N ASP A 60 -6.37 -0.90 7.94
CA ASP A 60 -6.30 -2.23 7.33
C ASP A 60 -7.09 -3.26 8.14
N SER A 61 -7.11 -3.15 9.46
CA SER A 61 -7.94 -4.02 10.32
C SER A 61 -9.43 -3.93 9.96
N ILE A 62 -9.87 -2.76 9.50
CA ILE A 62 -11.24 -2.46 9.06
C ILE A 62 -11.48 -2.96 7.62
N SER A 63 -10.46 -2.93 6.77
CA SER A 63 -10.56 -3.21 5.33
C SER A 63 -10.34 -4.67 4.93
N LYS A 64 -9.83 -5.53 5.83
CA LYS A 64 -9.54 -6.97 5.57
C LYS A 64 -10.74 -7.85 5.22
N ARG A 65 -11.96 -7.30 5.10
CA ARG A 65 -13.16 -8.11 5.14
C ARG A 65 -13.33 -9.05 3.94
N GLU A 66 -12.97 -8.72 2.69
CA GLU A 66 -13.31 -9.62 1.57
C GLU A 66 -12.35 -9.53 0.38
N TYR A 67 -11.45 -10.52 0.24
CA TYR A 67 -11.03 -11.00 -1.08
C TYR A 67 -10.54 -12.46 -0.98
N ILE A 68 -11.48 -13.40 -1.06
CA ILE A 68 -11.18 -14.83 -1.21
C ILE A 68 -10.84 -15.06 -2.68
N ASP A 69 -9.63 -15.56 -2.96
CA ASP A 69 -9.20 -15.92 -4.32
C ASP A 69 -10.09 -17.04 -4.89
N PRO A 70 -10.90 -16.76 -5.93
CA PRO A 70 -11.84 -17.73 -6.49
C PRO A 70 -11.15 -18.89 -7.22
N PHE A 71 -9.83 -18.81 -7.48
CA PHE A 71 -9.08 -19.82 -8.22
C PHE A 71 -8.30 -20.80 -7.34
N LYS A 72 -8.31 -20.61 -6.01
CA LYS A 72 -7.54 -21.42 -5.07
C LYS A 72 -8.00 -22.89 -4.98
N GLN A 73 -9.23 -23.21 -5.40
CA GLN A 73 -9.77 -24.58 -5.39
C GLN A 73 -9.20 -25.52 -6.47
N SER A 74 -8.45 -25.02 -7.46
CA SER A 74 -8.03 -25.83 -8.62
C SER A 74 -6.75 -26.66 -8.44
N LYS A 75 -6.10 -26.61 -7.27
CA LYS A 75 -4.84 -27.34 -6.99
C LYS A 75 -4.99 -28.45 -5.94
N GLN A 76 -5.97 -29.33 -6.11
CA GLN A 76 -5.93 -30.67 -5.54
C GLN A 76 -5.93 -31.66 -6.70
N LYS A 77 -4.73 -32.16 -7.03
CA LYS A 77 -4.52 -33.41 -7.76
C LYS A 77 -3.76 -34.33 -6.82
#